data_AF-A0AAV1VQA0-F1
#
_entry.id   AF-A0AAV1VQA0-F1
#
_cell.length_a   1.000
_cell.length_b   1.000
_cell.length_c   1.000
_cell.angle_alpha   90.00
_cell.angle_beta   90.00
_cell.angle_gamma   90.00
#
_symmetry.space_group_name_H-M   'P 1'
#
loop_
_entity.id
_entity.type
_entity.pdbx_description
1 polymer ?
#
loop_
_entity_poly.entity_id
_entity_poly.type
_entity_poly.pdbx_seq_one_letter_code
_entity_poly.pdbx_strand_id
1 'polypeptide(L)'
;MTSMPKNGGNWPLVSDMVAKNQRLLVFTSVKSKEQSEGIAYQWNYMVENQCKKKPSNESLLLSTQALVLSPSPIFILVIVHSADGDGGMKSGNCPKRDESSPLDDKSKSLVLVNYFRSIPLKAITCADNSGGLINMLQTCHTAAGNRWANFVAVDYYKPGSTSQACSS
;
A
#
# COMPACT_ATOMS: atom_id res chain seq x y z
N MET A 1 -8.61 21.79 10.40
CA MET A 1 -8.92 21.22 9.07
C MET A 1 -7.85 20.21 8.72
N THR A 2 -8.20 19.07 8.13
CA THR A 2 -7.21 18.08 7.70
C THR A 2 -6.46 18.61 6.47
N SER A 3 -5.12 18.45 6.45
CA SER A 3 -4.27 18.90 5.34
C SER A 3 -4.18 17.87 4.20
N MET A 4 -5.12 16.92 4.15
CA MET A 4 -5.10 15.86 3.14
C MET A 4 -5.51 16.44 1.79
N PRO A 5 -4.71 16.23 0.73
CA PRO A 5 -5.02 16.77 -0.59
C PRO A 5 -6.22 16.06 -1.20
N LYS A 6 -6.96 16.78 -2.03
CA LYS A 6 -8.05 16.24 -2.86
C LYS A 6 -7.73 16.50 -4.33
N ASN A 7 -8.38 15.74 -5.22
CA ASN A 7 -8.31 15.94 -6.67
C ASN A 7 -6.87 15.95 -7.22
N GLY A 8 -6.03 15.03 -6.76
CA GLY A 8 -4.65 14.90 -7.24
C GLY A 8 -3.68 15.94 -6.68
N GLY A 9 -4.10 16.75 -5.70
CA GLY A 9 -3.23 17.72 -5.05
C GLY A 9 -2.01 17.08 -4.36
N ASN A 10 -0.96 17.87 -4.20
CA ASN A 10 0.26 17.44 -3.53
C ASN A 10 0.04 17.25 -2.03
N TRP A 11 0.65 16.20 -1.47
CA TRP A 11 0.74 16.02 -0.03
C TRP A 11 1.64 17.10 0.59
N PRO A 12 1.36 17.54 1.83
CA PRO A 12 2.28 18.39 2.57
C PRO A 12 3.66 17.72 2.68
N LEU A 13 4.71 18.53 2.79
CA LEU A 13 6.04 17.99 3.02
C LEU A 13 6.08 17.23 4.35
N VAL A 14 6.86 16.16 4.40
CA VAL A 14 7.14 15.40 5.63
C VAL A 14 7.61 16.35 6.74
N SER A 15 8.48 17.31 6.41
CA SER A 15 8.94 18.35 7.35
C SER A 15 7.80 19.16 7.95
N ASP A 16 6.82 19.56 7.16
CA ASP A 16 5.68 20.38 7.60
C ASP A 16 4.75 19.57 8.50
N MET A 17 4.51 18.32 8.12
CA MET A 17 3.69 17.41 8.92
C MET A 17 4.37 17.13 10.26
N VAL A 18 5.68 16.89 10.28
CA VAL A 18 6.47 16.73 11.52
C VAL A 18 6.42 18.00 12.38
N ALA A 19 6.63 19.17 11.78
CA ALA A 19 6.56 20.45 12.48
C ALA A 19 5.17 20.72 13.10
N LYS A 20 4.11 20.16 12.51
CA LYS A 20 2.73 20.23 13.01
C LYS A 20 2.33 19.02 13.88
N ASN A 21 3.27 18.16 14.24
CA ASN A 21 3.05 16.91 14.98
C ASN A 21 1.99 15.98 14.35
N GLN A 22 1.85 16.01 13.03
CA GLN A 22 1.04 15.09 12.25
C GLN A 22 1.91 13.90 11.87
N ARG A 23 1.67 12.73 12.48
CA ARG A 23 2.49 11.51 12.31
C ARG A 23 1.69 10.29 11.88
N LEU A 24 0.40 10.46 11.63
CA LEU A 24 -0.50 9.35 11.37
C LEU A 24 -1.42 9.69 10.20
N LEU A 25 -1.44 8.80 9.20
CA LEU A 25 -2.41 8.80 8.11
C LEU A 25 -3.27 7.55 8.26
N VAL A 26 -4.56 7.75 8.55
CA VAL A 26 -5.53 6.66 8.70
C VAL A 26 -6.55 6.74 7.59
N PHE A 27 -6.75 5.61 6.92
CA PHE A 27 -7.76 5.43 5.90
C PHE A 27 -8.70 4.29 6.27
N THR A 28 -9.97 4.46 5.92
CA THR A 28 -11.01 3.44 6.02
C THR A 28 -11.41 2.95 4.63
N SER A 29 -11.62 1.64 4.50
CA SER A 29 -12.24 1.05 3.31
C SER A 29 -13.77 1.15 3.32
N VAL A 30 -14.36 1.65 4.41
CA VAL A 30 -15.81 1.77 4.61
C VAL A 30 -16.23 3.23 4.43
N LYS A 31 -17.02 3.52 3.39
CA LYS A 31 -17.39 4.89 3.01
C LYS A 31 -18.18 5.63 4.11
N SER A 32 -19.06 4.95 4.83
CA SER A 32 -19.87 5.57 5.90
C SER A 32 -19.03 6.09 7.06
N LYS A 33 -17.87 5.47 7.34
CA LYS A 33 -16.95 5.90 8.41
C LYS A 33 -16.29 7.25 8.17
N GLU A 34 -16.25 7.72 6.92
CA GLU A 34 -15.77 9.08 6.62
C GLU A 34 -16.70 10.13 7.22
N GLN A 35 -18.01 9.91 7.15
CA GLN A 35 -18.99 10.83 7.74
C GLN A 35 -19.20 10.60 9.23
N SER A 36 -19.22 9.34 9.69
CA SER A 36 -19.53 9.02 11.09
C SER A 36 -18.33 9.12 12.04
N GLU A 37 -17.11 8.84 11.57
CA GLU A 37 -15.89 8.77 12.40
C GLU A 37 -14.82 9.79 11.95
N GLY A 38 -15.03 10.48 10.82
CA GLY A 38 -14.05 11.44 10.28
C GLY A 38 -12.79 10.79 9.70
N ILE A 39 -12.79 9.47 9.48
CA ILE A 39 -11.64 8.73 8.92
C ILE A 39 -11.71 8.80 7.38
N ALA A 40 -10.63 9.24 6.74
CA ALA A 40 -10.60 9.40 5.29
C ALA A 40 -10.95 8.10 4.54
N TYR A 41 -11.91 8.17 3.62
CA TYR A 41 -12.25 7.02 2.79
C TYR A 41 -11.14 6.77 1.75
N GLN A 42 -10.53 5.59 1.79
CA GLN A 42 -9.28 5.29 1.04
C GLN A 42 -9.38 5.61 -0.46
N TRP A 43 -10.51 5.27 -1.08
CA TRP A 43 -10.71 5.42 -2.53
C TRP A 43 -10.86 6.86 -3.00
N ASN A 44 -10.95 7.81 -2.07
CA ASN A 44 -10.87 9.24 -2.40
C ASN A 44 -9.43 9.69 -2.66
N TYR A 45 -8.42 8.98 -2.15
CA TYR A 45 -7.03 9.48 -2.08
C TYR A 45 -6.02 8.60 -2.82
N MET A 46 -6.27 7.29 -2.95
CA MET A 46 -5.29 6.36 -3.52
C MET A 46 -5.85 5.50 -4.65
N VAL A 47 -4.96 5.11 -5.56
CA VAL A 47 -5.12 3.94 -6.44
C VAL A 47 -4.34 2.77 -5.86
N GLU A 48 -4.88 1.57 -6.00
CA GLU A 48 -4.35 0.35 -5.39
C GLU A 48 -4.36 -0.80 -6.42
N ASN A 49 -3.23 -1.51 -6.56
CA ASN A 49 -3.22 -2.76 -7.33
C ASN A 49 -3.84 -3.91 -6.51
N GLN A 50 -4.26 -5.00 -7.17
CA GLN A 50 -4.96 -6.09 -6.50
C GLN A 50 -4.15 -6.67 -5.34
N CYS A 51 -4.87 -7.03 -4.28
CA CYS A 51 -4.41 -7.90 -3.21
C CYS A 51 -5.26 -9.18 -3.15
N LYS A 52 -6.53 -9.14 -3.54
CA LYS A 52 -7.45 -10.27 -3.37
C LYS A 52 -7.03 -11.52 -4.16
N LYS A 53 -7.13 -12.70 -3.53
CA LYS A 53 -7.12 -13.99 -4.22
C LYS A 53 -8.36 -14.09 -5.13
N LYS A 54 -8.21 -14.60 -6.36
CA LYS A 54 -9.39 -14.99 -7.17
C LYS A 54 -10.13 -16.13 -6.42
N PRO A 55 -11.47 -16.13 -6.34
CA PRO A 55 -12.17 -17.07 -5.48
C PRO A 55 -11.97 -18.50 -5.97
N SER A 56 -11.20 -19.28 -5.22
CA SER A 56 -11.25 -20.73 -5.19
C SER A 56 -11.72 -21.15 -3.81
N ASN A 57 -13.02 -21.02 -3.55
CA ASN A 57 -13.76 -21.60 -2.42
C ASN A 57 -13.07 -21.55 -1.03
N GLU A 58 -12.33 -20.49 -0.70
CA GLU A 58 -11.65 -20.36 0.58
C GLU A 58 -12.05 -19.08 1.30
N SER A 59 -12.22 -19.22 2.61
CA SER A 59 -12.62 -18.16 3.54
C SER A 59 -11.58 -17.03 3.53
N LEU A 60 -12.03 -15.81 3.25
CA LEU A 60 -11.24 -14.60 3.34
C LEU A 60 -10.78 -14.41 4.79
N LEU A 61 -9.51 -14.67 5.08
CA LEU A 61 -8.90 -14.16 6.30
C LEU A 61 -8.88 -12.63 6.20
N LEU A 62 -9.58 -11.98 7.13
CA LEU A 62 -9.56 -10.54 7.30
C LEU A 62 -8.24 -10.18 8.01
N SER A 63 -7.20 -9.75 7.28
CA SER A 63 -6.10 -9.05 7.94
C SER A 63 -6.35 -7.55 8.00
N THR A 64 -6.03 -6.98 9.14
CA THR A 64 -5.78 -5.55 9.26
C THR A 64 -4.34 -5.31 8.84
N GLN A 65 -4.10 -4.64 7.71
CA GLN A 65 -2.76 -4.23 7.34
C GLN A 65 -2.38 -2.97 8.14
N ALA A 66 -1.53 -3.15 9.14
CA ALA A 66 -0.82 -2.07 9.81
C ALA A 66 0.58 -1.96 9.19
N LEU A 67 0.85 -0.92 8.39
CA LEU A 67 2.21 -0.66 7.91
C LEU A 67 2.94 0.20 8.94
N VAL A 68 3.90 -0.40 9.63
CA VAL A 68 4.79 0.28 10.58
C VAL A 68 6.20 0.33 9.97
N LEU A 69 6.76 1.53 9.82
CA LEU A 69 8.20 1.73 9.55
C LEU A 69 8.85 2.48 10.73
N SER A 70 9.90 1.89 11.29
CA SER A 70 10.70 2.25 12.49
C SER A 70 11.39 3.66 12.48
N PRO A 71 12.23 4.02 13.47
CA PRO A 71 12.04 4.95 14.59
C PRO A 71 12.54 6.38 14.26
N SER A 72 11.82 7.15 13.46
CA SER A 72 12.05 8.60 13.24
C SER A 72 10.80 9.19 12.61
N PRO A 73 10.39 10.42 12.96
CA PRO A 73 9.00 10.81 13.22
C PRO A 73 8.02 10.18 12.22
N ILE A 74 7.54 8.99 12.59
CA ILE A 74 7.04 7.98 11.66
C ILE A 74 5.69 8.43 11.11
N PHE A 75 5.50 8.37 9.79
CA PHE A 75 4.18 8.43 9.14
C PHE A 75 3.64 7.02 9.01
N ILE A 76 2.79 6.62 9.96
CA ILE A 76 2.12 5.31 9.89
C ILE A 76 0.95 5.45 8.92
N LEU A 77 0.95 4.65 7.85
CA LEU A 77 -0.20 4.48 6.97
C LEU A 77 -1.03 3.30 7.47
N VAL A 78 -2.21 3.58 8.03
CA VAL A 78 -3.15 2.54 8.47
C VAL A 78 -4.29 2.45 7.47
N ILE A 79 -4.42 1.30 6.81
CA ILE A 79 -5.57 1.00 5.93
C ILE A 79 -6.40 -0.08 6.62
N VAL A 80 -7.61 0.28 7.05
CA VAL A 80 -8.35 -0.53 8.02
C VAL A 80 -8.93 -1.84 7.45
N HIS A 81 -9.04 -2.04 6.13
CA HIS A 81 -9.29 -3.39 5.59
C HIS A 81 -8.64 -3.63 4.22
N SER A 82 -7.73 -4.60 4.17
CA SER A 82 -7.28 -5.23 2.94
C SER A 82 -7.63 -6.71 3.03
N ALA A 83 -8.15 -7.27 1.94
CA ALA A 83 -8.38 -8.71 1.87
C ALA A 83 -7.10 -9.36 1.35
N ASP A 84 -6.58 -10.36 2.05
CA ASP A 84 -5.29 -10.96 1.72
C ASP A 84 -5.34 -11.82 0.46
N GLY A 85 -4.23 -11.82 -0.26
CA GLY A 85 -4.00 -12.66 -1.42
C GLY A 85 -2.79 -12.22 -2.23
N ASP A 86 -2.41 -13.06 -3.17
CA ASP A 86 -1.31 -12.84 -4.12
C ASP A 86 -1.79 -12.19 -5.43
N GLY A 87 -2.99 -11.61 -5.46
CA GLY A 87 -3.60 -11.05 -6.67
C GLY A 87 -2.75 -9.98 -7.37
N GLY A 88 -1.89 -9.31 -6.61
CA GLY A 88 -0.93 -8.30 -7.06
C GLY A 88 0.42 -8.86 -7.51
N MET A 89 0.74 -10.12 -7.23
CA MET A 89 1.99 -10.77 -7.63
C MET A 89 1.91 -11.37 -9.06
N LYS A 90 1.43 -10.59 -10.03
CA LYS A 90 1.31 -11.03 -11.43
C LYS A 90 2.44 -10.51 -12.32
N SER A 91 3.30 -11.41 -12.77
CA SER A 91 4.41 -11.04 -13.66
C SER A 91 3.91 -10.26 -14.89
N GLY A 92 4.49 -9.07 -15.12
CA GLY A 92 4.18 -8.21 -16.27
C GLY A 92 2.80 -7.54 -16.26
N ASN A 93 1.99 -7.71 -15.21
CA ASN A 93 0.67 -7.09 -15.14
C ASN A 93 0.41 -6.51 -13.74
N CYS A 94 -0.03 -5.26 -13.69
CA CYS A 94 -0.45 -4.59 -12.46
C CYS A 94 -1.97 -4.40 -12.45
N PRO A 95 -2.76 -5.44 -12.11
CA PRO A 95 -4.21 -5.33 -12.09
C PRO A 95 -4.64 -4.37 -10.98
N LYS A 96 -5.60 -3.48 -11.24
CA LYS A 96 -6.21 -2.63 -10.20
C LYS A 96 -7.14 -3.45 -9.31
N ARG A 97 -7.31 -3.02 -8.06
CA ARG A 97 -8.41 -3.47 -7.21
C ARG A 97 -9.77 -3.05 -7.80
N ASP A 98 -10.80 -3.87 -7.61
CA ASP A 98 -12.11 -3.64 -8.24
C ASP A 98 -12.70 -2.31 -7.78
N GLU A 99 -12.60 -2.03 -6.48
CA GLU A 99 -13.05 -0.79 -5.85
C GLU A 99 -12.13 0.41 -6.14
N SER A 100 -10.92 0.19 -6.65
CA SER A 100 -9.99 1.25 -7.04
C SER A 100 -10.40 1.91 -8.35
N SER A 101 -10.16 3.22 -8.47
CA SER A 101 -10.03 3.88 -9.78
C SER A 101 -8.97 3.19 -10.65
N PRO A 102 -8.97 3.41 -11.99
CA PRO A 102 -7.83 3.08 -12.84
C PRO A 102 -6.51 3.57 -12.23
N LEU A 103 -5.42 2.79 -12.35
CA LEU A 103 -4.14 3.12 -11.70
C LEU A 103 -3.54 4.42 -12.21
N ASP A 104 -3.85 4.81 -13.44
CA ASP A 104 -3.45 6.07 -14.06
C ASP A 104 -4.37 7.26 -13.71
N ASP A 105 -5.36 7.08 -12.83
CA ASP A 105 -6.20 8.17 -12.31
C ASP A 105 -5.36 9.13 -11.47
N LYS A 106 -5.01 10.26 -12.09
CA LYS A 106 -4.24 11.35 -11.48
C LYS A 106 -5.05 12.21 -10.51
N SER A 107 -6.36 12.00 -10.41
CA SER A 107 -7.17 12.62 -9.35
C SER A 107 -6.92 11.99 -7.97
N LYS A 108 -6.25 10.83 -7.93
CA LYS A 108 -5.77 10.18 -6.71
C LYS A 108 -4.31 10.52 -6.49
N SER A 109 -3.99 11.07 -5.32
CA SER A 109 -2.66 11.59 -4.99
C SER A 109 -1.69 10.49 -4.56
N LEU A 110 -2.18 9.31 -4.19
CA LEU A 110 -1.37 8.19 -3.73
C LEU A 110 -1.46 6.98 -4.67
N VAL A 111 -0.34 6.28 -4.81
CA VAL A 111 -0.22 4.98 -5.46
C VAL A 111 0.24 3.97 -4.40
N LEU A 112 -0.58 2.96 -4.15
CA LEU A 112 -0.28 1.84 -3.26
C LEU A 112 -0.05 0.57 -4.08
N VAL A 113 1.07 -0.12 -3.82
CA VAL A 113 1.40 -1.41 -4.42
C VAL A 113 1.43 -2.50 -3.36
N ASN A 114 0.51 -3.44 -3.48
CA ASN A 114 0.48 -4.71 -2.77
C ASN A 114 1.35 -5.74 -3.50
N TYR A 115 2.31 -6.34 -2.78
CA TYR A 115 3.14 -7.44 -3.25
C TYR A 115 3.46 -8.38 -2.08
N PHE A 116 2.55 -9.30 -1.81
CA PHE A 116 2.66 -10.27 -0.74
C PHE A 116 1.90 -11.54 -1.11
N ARG A 117 2.21 -12.64 -0.42
CA ARG A 117 1.61 -13.94 -0.72
C ARG A 117 0.27 -14.08 0.00
N SER A 118 -0.57 -14.98 -0.51
CA SER A 118 -1.78 -15.40 0.21
C SER A 118 -1.46 -16.02 1.58
N ILE A 119 -0.33 -16.71 1.70
CA ILE A 119 0.19 -17.27 2.96
C ILE A 119 1.57 -16.66 3.21
N PRO A 120 1.74 -15.83 4.26
CA PRO A 120 3.00 -15.15 4.53
C PRO A 120 4.06 -16.16 5.01
N LEU A 121 5.13 -16.34 4.24
CA LEU A 121 6.20 -17.29 4.55
C LEU A 121 7.53 -16.56 4.76
N LYS A 122 7.96 -16.45 6.02
CA LYS A 122 9.21 -15.77 6.42
C LYS A 122 10.46 -16.34 5.73
N ALA A 123 10.47 -17.65 5.46
CA ALA A 123 11.60 -18.34 4.83
C ALA A 123 11.90 -17.88 3.40
N ILE A 124 10.88 -17.40 2.66
CA ILE A 124 11.01 -17.00 1.24
C ILE A 124 10.81 -15.51 1.02
N THR A 125 10.53 -14.74 2.07
CA THR A 125 10.43 -13.27 2.03
C THR A 125 11.58 -12.62 1.30
N CYS A 126 12.78 -13.15 1.46
CA CYS A 126 13.97 -12.69 0.77
C CYS A 126 13.85 -12.78 -0.75
N ALA A 127 13.34 -13.89 -1.26
CA ALA A 127 13.07 -14.08 -2.68
C ALA A 127 11.93 -13.17 -3.14
N ASP A 128 10.87 -13.02 -2.34
CA ASP A 128 9.75 -12.15 -2.68
C ASP A 128 10.17 -10.68 -2.73
N ASN A 129 10.95 -10.20 -1.76
CA ASN A 129 11.47 -8.83 -1.68
C ASN A 129 12.73 -8.59 -2.54
N SER A 130 12.90 -9.34 -3.63
CA SER A 130 14.05 -9.24 -4.55
C SER A 130 13.62 -8.75 -5.93
N GLY A 131 14.17 -9.33 -7.00
CA GLY A 131 13.89 -8.94 -8.39
C GLY A 131 12.40 -9.02 -8.77
N GLY A 132 11.64 -9.95 -8.19
CA GLY A 132 10.21 -10.07 -8.42
C GLY A 132 9.44 -8.80 -8.02
N LEU A 133 9.71 -8.29 -6.81
CA LEU A 133 9.15 -7.03 -6.33
C LEU A 133 9.59 -5.85 -7.19
N ILE A 134 10.89 -5.76 -7.53
CA ILE A 134 11.40 -4.66 -8.38
C ILE A 134 10.70 -4.63 -9.74
N ASN A 135 10.54 -5.79 -10.39
CA ASN A 135 9.83 -5.90 -11.66
C ASN A 135 8.36 -5.50 -11.53
N MET A 136 7.72 -5.85 -10.41
CA MET A 136 6.36 -5.40 -10.14
C MET A 136 6.27 -3.89 -9.97
N LEU A 137 7.21 -3.28 -9.23
CA LEU A 137 7.23 -1.82 -9.05
C LEU A 137 7.40 -1.09 -10.38
N GLN A 138 8.25 -1.58 -11.27
CA GLN A 138 8.41 -1.05 -12.63
C GLN A 138 7.14 -1.23 -13.47
N THR A 139 6.51 -2.41 -13.39
CA THR A 139 5.26 -2.69 -14.10
C THR A 139 4.14 -1.77 -13.64
N CYS A 140 3.96 -1.63 -12.33
CA CYS A 140 2.96 -0.76 -11.73
C CYS A 140 3.28 0.73 -11.95
N HIS A 141 4.55 1.13 -12.03
CA HIS A 141 4.94 2.50 -12.38
C HIS A 141 4.38 2.91 -13.75
N THR A 142 4.55 2.04 -14.76
CA THR A 142 3.98 2.27 -16.10
C THR A 142 2.46 2.28 -16.07
N ALA A 143 1.84 1.30 -15.40
CA ALA A 143 0.38 1.21 -15.28
C ALA A 143 -0.24 2.39 -14.51
N ALA A 144 0.50 3.01 -13.60
CA ALA A 144 0.07 4.17 -12.82
C ALA A 144 0.29 5.51 -13.53
N GLY A 145 0.56 5.50 -14.85
CA GLY A 145 0.79 6.70 -15.63
C GLY A 145 2.13 7.36 -15.32
N ASN A 146 3.19 6.55 -15.15
CA ASN A 146 4.56 6.96 -14.80
C ASN A 146 4.68 7.60 -13.41
N ARG A 147 3.98 7.02 -12.43
CA ARG A 147 4.05 7.43 -11.03
C ARG A 147 4.59 6.29 -10.18
N TRP A 148 5.64 6.57 -9.42
CA TRP A 148 6.18 5.59 -8.48
C TRP A 148 5.22 5.39 -7.31
N ALA A 149 5.20 4.17 -6.77
CA ALA A 149 4.44 3.86 -5.56
C ALA A 149 4.86 4.77 -4.41
N ASN A 150 3.90 5.35 -3.70
CA ASN A 150 4.14 6.06 -2.45
C ASN A 150 4.35 5.08 -1.31
N PHE A 151 3.63 3.96 -1.36
CA PHE A 151 3.66 2.92 -0.34
C PHE A 151 3.67 1.55 -1.01
N VAL A 152 4.41 0.62 -0.40
CA VAL A 152 4.48 -0.77 -0.84
C VAL A 152 4.15 -1.66 0.36
N ALA A 153 3.14 -2.51 0.21
CA ALA A 153 2.77 -3.51 1.21
C ALA A 153 3.45 -4.84 0.88
N VAL A 154 4.19 -5.38 1.85
CA VAL A 154 4.91 -6.67 1.80
C VAL A 154 4.73 -7.40 3.13
N ASP A 155 4.83 -8.75 3.15
CA ASP A 155 4.58 -9.56 4.36
C ASP A 155 5.60 -9.33 5.48
N TYR A 156 6.88 -9.46 5.16
CA TYR A 156 7.97 -9.31 6.11
C TYR A 156 9.00 -8.38 5.50
N TYR A 157 9.40 -7.36 6.26
CA TYR A 157 10.47 -6.45 5.87
C TYR A 157 11.51 -6.41 7.00
N LYS A 158 12.80 -6.47 6.65
CA LYS A 158 13.89 -6.33 7.62
C LYS A 158 14.48 -4.92 7.49
N PRO A 159 14.25 -4.02 8.46
CA PRO A 159 14.95 -2.74 8.51
C PRO A 159 16.44 -2.99 8.75
N GLY A 160 17.29 -2.38 7.94
CA GLY A 160 18.72 -2.66 7.91
C GLY A 160 19.44 -2.37 9.22
N SER A 161 19.95 -3.42 9.86
CA SER A 161 21.16 -3.39 10.68
C SER A 161 22.04 -4.53 10.20
N THR A 162 23.14 -4.15 9.52
CA THR A 162 24.11 -5.01 8.83
C THR A 162 23.51 -5.99 7.81
N SER A 163 23.96 -5.84 6.57
CA SER A 163 23.73 -6.72 5.44
C SER A 163 24.17 -8.17 5.74
N GLN A 164 23.36 -8.92 6.46
CA GLN A 164 22.99 -10.24 5.97
C GLN A 164 21.97 -9.99 4.88
N ALA A 165 22.50 -9.69 3.70
CA ALA A 165 21.79 -9.98 2.47
C ALA A 165 21.28 -11.41 2.63
N CYS A 166 19.97 -11.56 2.48
CA CYS A 166 19.29 -12.82 2.20
C CYS A 166 20.28 -13.83 1.59
N SER A 167 20.79 -14.73 2.43
CA SER A 167 21.85 -15.64 2.02
C SER A 167 21.14 -16.83 1.37
N SER A 168 21.23 -16.89 0.04
CA SER A 168 20.87 -18.07 -0.75
C SER A 168 21.70 -19.28 -0.34
#